data_AF-A0A377XPA4-F1
#
_entry.id   AF-A0A377XPA4-F1
#
_cell.length_a   1.000
_cell.length_b   1.000
_cell.length_c   1.000
_cell.angle_alpha   90.00
_cell.angle_beta   90.00
_cell.angle_gamma   90.00
#
_symmetry.space_group_name_H-M   'P 1'
#
loop_
_entity.id
_entity.type
_entity.pdbx_description
1 polymer ?
#
loop_
_entity_poly.entity_id
_entity_poly.type
_entity_poly.pdbx_seq_one_letter_code
_entity_poly.pdbx_strand_id
1 'polypeptide(L)'
;MGTIDWMPTRHEEVAAFAAGAEAQLTGELAVCAGSCGPGNLHLINGLFDCHRNHVPVLAIAAHIPSSEIGSGYFQETHPQELFRECSHYCELVSTPEQIPQVLAVAMRKAVINRGVSVVVLPGDVALKAAPESASSHWYHAPLPTVTPAEEELRKLAQLIRYSSNIALMCGSGCAGAHQELVEFAAKIKAPIVHALRGKEHVEYDNPYDVGMTGLIGFSSGFHTMMNADTLILLGTQFPLSRLLPNRRENYPDRHQPRQHRRTQ
;
A
#
# COMPACT_ATOMS: atom_id res chain seq x y z
N MET A 1 -26.57 -17.73 -3.78
CA MET A 1 -25.46 -18.56 -3.24
C MET A 1 -24.78 -19.24 -4.41
N GLY A 2 -23.45 -19.42 -4.38
CA GLY A 2 -22.69 -20.04 -5.48
C GLY A 2 -22.08 -19.06 -6.49
N THR A 3 -21.84 -17.80 -6.11
CA THR A 3 -21.17 -16.79 -6.95
C THR A 3 -19.78 -16.39 -6.45
N ILE A 4 -19.45 -16.70 -5.19
CA ILE A 4 -18.13 -16.51 -4.58
C ILE A 4 -17.63 -17.90 -4.20
N ASP A 5 -16.42 -18.24 -4.64
CA ASP A 5 -15.79 -19.52 -4.35
C ASP A 5 -15.07 -19.48 -3.00
N TRP A 6 -15.21 -20.53 -2.20
CA TRP A 6 -14.44 -20.70 -0.97
C TRP A 6 -13.13 -21.42 -1.29
N MET A 7 -12.00 -20.77 -1.03
CA MET A 7 -10.66 -21.28 -1.31
C MET A 7 -9.99 -21.76 -0.01
N PRO A 8 -10.21 -23.01 0.44
CA PRO A 8 -9.65 -23.48 1.70
C PRO A 8 -8.13 -23.64 1.59
N THR A 9 -7.39 -23.01 2.49
CA THR A 9 -5.96 -23.24 2.68
C THR A 9 -5.73 -24.16 3.88
N ARG A 10 -4.49 -24.64 4.04
CA ARG A 10 -4.09 -25.45 5.21
C ARG A 10 -3.73 -24.60 6.42
N HIS A 11 -3.45 -23.32 6.20
CA HIS A 11 -3.12 -22.33 7.22
C HIS A 11 -3.62 -20.97 6.72
N GLU A 12 -4.28 -20.20 7.57
CA GLU A 12 -4.94 -18.95 7.17
C GLU A 12 -3.93 -17.88 6.75
N GLU A 13 -2.70 -17.91 7.25
CA GLU A 13 -1.60 -17.05 6.75
C GLU A 13 -1.45 -17.13 5.23
N VAL A 14 -1.56 -18.35 4.67
CA VAL A 14 -1.50 -18.56 3.22
C VAL A 14 -2.72 -17.97 2.52
N ALA A 15 -3.89 -17.98 3.16
CA ALA A 15 -5.08 -17.35 2.60
C ALA A 15 -4.91 -15.82 2.52
N ALA A 16 -4.31 -15.20 3.54
CA ALA A 16 -4.00 -13.78 3.54
C ALA A 16 -2.96 -13.44 2.44
N PHE A 17 -1.86 -14.20 2.32
CA PHE A 17 -0.91 -14.01 1.22
C PHE A 17 -1.54 -14.17 -0.17
N ALA A 18 -2.38 -15.18 -0.34
CA ALA A 18 -3.06 -15.44 -1.62
C ALA A 18 -4.01 -14.28 -1.99
N ALA A 19 -4.79 -13.78 -1.03
CA ALA A 19 -5.65 -12.61 -1.24
C ALA A 19 -4.83 -11.36 -1.60
N GLY A 20 -3.67 -11.15 -0.95
CA GLY A 20 -2.74 -10.07 -1.30
C GLY A 20 -2.21 -10.19 -2.73
N ALA A 21 -1.81 -11.39 -3.14
CA ALA A 21 -1.34 -11.65 -4.50
C ALA A 21 -2.45 -11.49 -5.56
N GLU A 22 -3.66 -11.96 -5.26
CA GLU A 22 -4.84 -11.76 -6.12
C GLU A 22 -5.10 -10.27 -6.31
N ALA A 23 -5.23 -9.50 -5.23
CA ALA A 23 -5.46 -8.06 -5.29
C ALA A 23 -4.33 -7.30 -6.01
N GLN A 24 -3.07 -7.75 -5.89
CA GLN A 24 -1.93 -7.18 -6.60
C GLN A 24 -2.05 -7.36 -8.12
N LEU A 25 -2.52 -8.52 -8.57
CA LEU A 25 -2.60 -8.89 -9.99
C LEU A 25 -3.87 -8.37 -10.66
N THR A 26 -5.01 -8.41 -9.96
CA THR A 26 -6.30 -7.95 -10.50
C THR A 26 -6.48 -6.44 -10.38
N GLY A 27 -5.85 -5.82 -9.37
CA GLY A 27 -6.13 -4.43 -8.99
C GLY A 27 -7.50 -4.24 -8.33
N GLU A 28 -8.22 -5.33 -8.04
CA GLU A 28 -9.56 -5.34 -7.44
C GLU A 28 -9.52 -5.83 -5.98
N LEU A 29 -10.60 -5.58 -5.24
CA LEU A 29 -10.71 -6.00 -3.84
C LEU A 29 -10.71 -7.52 -3.71
N ALA A 30 -9.72 -8.07 -3.00
CA ALA A 30 -9.72 -9.48 -2.60
C ALA A 30 -10.19 -9.64 -1.15
N VAL A 31 -10.62 -10.85 -0.77
CA VAL A 31 -11.18 -11.13 0.55
C VAL A 31 -10.56 -12.40 1.14
N CYS A 32 -10.20 -12.36 2.42
CA CYS A 32 -9.84 -13.53 3.21
C CYS A 32 -10.66 -13.59 4.50
N ALA A 33 -10.80 -14.77 5.09
CA ALA A 33 -11.53 -14.95 6.34
C ALA A 33 -10.85 -15.99 7.25
N GLY A 34 -11.02 -15.84 8.55
CA GLY A 34 -10.52 -16.77 9.56
C GLY A 34 -11.51 -16.95 10.71
N SER A 35 -11.48 -18.13 11.35
CA SER A 35 -12.36 -18.44 12.49
C SER A 35 -12.00 -17.63 13.76
N CYS A 36 -12.73 -17.81 14.86
CA CYS A 36 -12.43 -17.10 16.10
C CYS A 36 -11.07 -17.49 16.70
N GLY A 37 -10.51 -16.57 17.50
CA GLY A 37 -9.25 -16.77 18.20
C GLY A 37 -8.08 -17.10 17.26
N PRO A 38 -7.52 -18.33 17.31
CA PRO A 38 -6.38 -18.72 16.48
C PRO A 38 -6.59 -18.59 14.98
N GLY A 39 -7.80 -18.83 14.46
CA GLY A 39 -8.02 -18.87 13.01
C GLY A 39 -7.81 -17.52 12.34
N ASN A 40 -8.45 -16.46 12.84
CA ASN A 40 -8.18 -15.11 12.34
C ASN A 40 -6.76 -14.65 12.74
N LEU A 41 -6.24 -15.03 13.91
CA LEU A 41 -4.87 -14.66 14.31
C LEU A 41 -3.83 -15.17 13.31
N HIS A 42 -4.02 -16.36 12.73
CA HIS A 42 -3.15 -16.90 11.67
C HIS A 42 -3.10 -16.02 10.40
N LEU A 43 -4.06 -15.12 10.17
CA LEU A 43 -4.02 -14.19 9.03
C LEU A 43 -2.94 -13.10 9.20
N ILE A 44 -2.52 -12.79 10.43
CA ILE A 44 -1.88 -11.50 10.75
C ILE A 44 -0.61 -11.23 9.93
N ASN A 45 0.27 -12.20 9.74
CA ASN A 45 1.52 -12.00 8.99
C ASN A 45 1.24 -11.73 7.51
N GLY A 46 0.33 -12.49 6.90
CA GLY A 46 -0.09 -12.24 5.52
C GLY A 46 -0.83 -10.91 5.35
N LEU A 47 -1.60 -10.46 6.36
CA LEU A 47 -2.24 -9.14 6.32
C LEU A 47 -1.23 -8.00 6.45
N PHE A 48 -0.16 -8.17 7.23
CA PHE A 48 0.97 -7.23 7.20
C PHE A 48 1.56 -7.13 5.80
N ASP A 49 1.80 -8.25 5.12
CA ASP A 49 2.28 -8.24 3.74
C ASP A 49 1.31 -7.50 2.80
N CYS A 50 0.02 -7.84 2.83
CA CYS A 50 -1.02 -7.16 2.04
C CYS A 50 -1.01 -5.64 2.28
N HIS A 51 -1.00 -5.24 3.54
CA HIS A 51 -1.07 -3.82 3.92
C HIS A 51 0.18 -3.07 3.49
N ARG A 52 1.37 -3.65 3.69
CA ARG A 52 2.65 -3.04 3.32
C ARG A 52 2.90 -3.05 1.82
N ASN A 53 2.22 -3.92 1.07
CA ASN A 53 2.26 -3.99 -0.38
C ASN A 53 1.25 -3.07 -1.06
N HIS A 54 0.41 -2.36 -0.29
CA HIS A 54 -0.58 -1.41 -0.78
C HIS A 54 -1.60 -2.06 -1.75
N VAL A 55 -2.14 -3.20 -1.34
CA VAL A 55 -3.16 -3.94 -2.11
C VAL A 55 -4.50 -4.00 -1.35
N PRO A 56 -5.63 -3.86 -2.06
CA PRO A 56 -6.95 -3.80 -1.43
C PRO A 56 -7.42 -5.18 -0.96
N VAL A 57 -7.42 -5.39 0.37
CA VAL A 57 -7.86 -6.65 0.98
C VAL A 57 -8.86 -6.37 2.10
N LEU A 58 -9.98 -7.10 2.09
CA LEU A 58 -10.91 -7.16 3.22
C LEU A 58 -10.69 -8.47 3.99
N ALA A 59 -10.40 -8.38 5.29
CA ALA A 59 -10.33 -9.54 6.16
C ALA A 59 -11.61 -9.64 7.02
N ILE A 60 -12.28 -10.79 6.97
CA ILE A 60 -13.40 -11.12 7.85
C ILE A 60 -12.84 -11.97 9.00
N ALA A 61 -12.64 -11.34 10.14
CA ALA A 61 -12.18 -12.01 11.35
C ALA A 61 -13.40 -12.46 12.16
N ALA A 62 -13.80 -13.72 12.02
CA ALA A 62 -14.86 -14.26 12.87
C ALA A 62 -14.42 -14.19 14.33
N HIS A 63 -15.37 -13.96 15.25
CA HIS A 63 -15.08 -13.79 16.66
C HIS A 63 -15.95 -14.70 17.53
N ILE A 64 -15.56 -14.84 18.80
CA ILE A 64 -16.29 -15.64 19.79
C ILE A 64 -17.72 -15.10 19.97
N PRO A 65 -18.66 -15.86 20.54
CA PRO A 65 -19.99 -15.36 20.84
C PRO A 65 -19.92 -14.09 21.70
N SER A 66 -20.73 -13.08 21.35
CA SER A 66 -20.63 -11.76 21.99
C SER A 66 -20.91 -11.77 23.49
N SER A 67 -21.65 -12.76 23.99
CA SER A 67 -21.97 -12.93 25.41
C SER A 67 -20.77 -13.33 26.28
N GLU A 68 -19.74 -13.93 25.66
CA GLU A 68 -18.59 -14.49 26.37
C GLU A 68 -17.38 -13.54 26.38
N ILE A 69 -17.47 -12.41 25.67
CA ILE A 69 -16.39 -11.41 25.61
C ILE A 69 -16.15 -10.81 27.01
N GLY A 70 -14.88 -10.78 27.42
CA GLY A 70 -14.40 -10.29 28.70
C GLY A 70 -14.34 -11.35 29.80
N SER A 71 -14.66 -12.62 29.50
CA SER A 71 -14.74 -13.68 30.51
C SER A 71 -13.51 -14.60 30.59
N GLY A 72 -12.57 -14.50 29.63
CA GLY A 72 -11.51 -15.48 29.44
C GLY A 72 -12.01 -16.75 28.72
N TYR A 73 -12.97 -16.58 27.80
CA TYR A 73 -13.61 -17.69 27.11
C TYR A 73 -12.63 -18.49 26.25
N PHE A 74 -13.02 -19.71 25.90
CA PHE A 74 -12.26 -20.55 24.97
C PHE A 74 -12.05 -19.80 23.64
N GLN A 75 -10.78 -19.69 23.21
CA GLN A 75 -10.35 -18.99 21.99
C GLN A 75 -10.54 -17.46 22.02
N GLU A 76 -10.75 -16.85 23.18
CA GLU A 76 -10.84 -15.40 23.28
C GLU A 76 -9.51 -14.71 22.90
N THR A 77 -9.59 -13.78 21.96
CA THR A 77 -8.55 -12.81 21.57
C THR A 77 -9.23 -11.47 21.32
N HIS A 78 -8.49 -10.41 20.96
CA HIS A 78 -9.07 -9.11 20.65
C HIS A 78 -8.70 -8.67 19.22
N PRO A 79 -9.32 -9.25 18.17
CA PRO A 79 -8.99 -8.96 16.77
C PRO A 79 -9.03 -7.46 16.43
N GLN A 80 -9.98 -6.72 17.03
CA GLN A 80 -10.14 -5.28 16.85
C GLN A 80 -8.91 -4.48 17.31
N GLU A 81 -8.09 -5.04 18.20
CA GLU A 81 -6.83 -4.45 18.66
C GLU A 81 -5.63 -4.98 17.87
N LEU A 82 -5.59 -6.30 17.66
CA LEU A 82 -4.47 -7.00 17.02
C LEU A 82 -4.18 -6.49 15.61
N PHE A 83 -5.22 -6.26 14.80
CA PHE A 83 -5.04 -5.89 13.39
C PHE A 83 -4.90 -4.39 13.14
N ARG A 84 -4.80 -3.55 14.19
CA ARG A 84 -4.72 -2.08 14.03
C ARG A 84 -3.51 -1.62 13.23
N GLU A 85 -2.37 -2.29 13.37
CA GLU A 85 -1.13 -1.90 12.70
C GLU A 85 -1.10 -2.34 11.23
N CYS A 86 -1.74 -3.46 10.90
CA CYS A 86 -1.79 -3.99 9.55
C CYS A 86 -3.10 -3.66 8.82
N SER A 87 -3.77 -2.55 9.14
CA SER A 87 -5.01 -2.13 8.47
C SER A 87 -5.28 -0.62 8.54
N HIS A 88 -6.07 -0.11 7.59
CA HIS A 88 -6.61 1.27 7.62
C HIS A 88 -7.90 1.40 8.43
N TYR A 89 -8.53 0.27 8.73
CA TYR A 89 -9.81 0.17 9.41
C TYR A 89 -9.93 -1.21 10.04
N CYS A 90 -10.25 -1.25 11.32
CA CYS A 90 -10.42 -2.48 12.08
C CYS A 90 -11.49 -2.23 13.13
N GLU A 91 -12.66 -2.84 12.98
CA GLU A 91 -13.79 -2.60 13.89
C GLU A 91 -14.55 -3.89 14.22
N LEU A 92 -15.08 -3.92 15.44
CA LEU A 92 -15.97 -4.96 15.94
C LEU A 92 -17.43 -4.62 15.62
N VAL A 93 -18.12 -5.57 14.97
CA VAL A 93 -19.57 -5.51 14.75
C VAL A 93 -20.27 -6.17 15.94
N SER A 94 -20.64 -5.35 16.92
CA SER A 94 -21.34 -5.82 18.13
C SER A 94 -22.85 -5.96 17.93
N THR A 95 -23.44 -5.20 17.00
CA THR A 95 -24.86 -5.32 16.64
C THR A 95 -25.07 -5.36 15.13
N PRO A 96 -26.12 -6.04 14.62
CA PRO A 96 -26.37 -6.14 13.18
C PRO A 96 -26.58 -4.79 12.50
N GLU A 97 -27.10 -3.79 13.22
CA GLU A 97 -27.34 -2.43 12.73
C GLU A 97 -26.07 -1.73 12.24
N GLN A 98 -24.89 -2.16 12.72
CA GLN A 98 -23.62 -1.58 12.35
C GLN A 98 -23.10 -2.09 11.00
N ILE A 99 -23.51 -3.29 10.55
CA ILE A 99 -22.90 -3.94 9.38
C ILE A 99 -22.93 -3.08 8.10
N PRO A 100 -24.01 -2.32 7.77
CA PRO A 100 -24.03 -1.57 6.52
C PRO A 100 -22.97 -0.47 6.49
N GLN A 101 -22.77 0.22 7.62
CA GLN A 101 -21.79 1.30 7.71
C GLN A 101 -20.37 0.78 7.87
N VAL A 102 -20.17 -0.22 8.73
CA VAL A 102 -18.85 -0.82 8.99
C VAL A 102 -18.30 -1.43 7.70
N LEU A 103 -19.12 -2.21 6.97
CA LEU A 103 -18.69 -2.84 5.73
C LEU A 103 -18.45 -1.81 4.62
N ALA A 104 -19.31 -0.80 4.49
CA ALA A 104 -19.13 0.26 3.49
C ALA A 104 -17.82 1.04 3.70
N VAL A 105 -17.50 1.40 4.94
CA VAL A 105 -16.25 2.09 5.27
C VAL A 105 -15.04 1.16 5.07
N ALA A 106 -15.12 -0.10 5.53
CA ALA A 106 -14.06 -1.08 5.37
C ALA A 106 -13.71 -1.30 3.89
N MET A 107 -14.70 -1.65 3.05
CA MET A 107 -14.49 -1.87 1.62
C MET A 107 -13.96 -0.62 0.94
N ARG A 108 -14.53 0.56 1.25
CA ARG A 108 -14.11 1.81 0.62
C ARG A 108 -12.68 2.20 0.99
N LYS A 109 -12.29 2.03 2.25
CA LYS A 109 -10.90 2.28 2.69
C LYS A 109 -9.92 1.26 2.11
N ALA A 110 -10.28 -0.02 2.08
CA ALA A 110 -9.42 -1.05 1.46
C ALA A 110 -9.12 -0.71 0.00
N VAL A 111 -10.14 -0.34 -0.78
CA VAL A 111 -10.01 0.02 -2.21
C VAL A 111 -9.32 1.37 -2.42
N ILE A 112 -9.83 2.46 -1.84
CA ILE A 112 -9.35 3.81 -2.13
C ILE A 112 -7.97 4.08 -1.52
N ASN A 113 -7.75 3.66 -0.27
CA ASN A 113 -6.47 3.87 0.40
C ASN A 113 -5.45 2.78 0.07
N ARG A 114 -5.85 1.77 -0.71
CA ARG A 114 -5.02 0.63 -1.13
C ARG A 114 -4.34 -0.06 0.06
N GLY A 115 -5.11 -0.83 0.81
CA GLY A 115 -4.59 -1.60 1.93
C GLY A 115 -5.63 -2.54 2.53
N VAL A 116 -5.33 -3.03 3.73
CA VAL A 116 -6.21 -3.94 4.46
C VAL A 116 -7.28 -3.18 5.22
N SER A 117 -8.49 -3.71 5.25
CA SER A 117 -9.51 -3.41 6.26
C SER A 117 -10.00 -4.70 6.91
N VAL A 118 -10.30 -4.67 8.20
CA VAL A 118 -10.73 -5.82 8.98
C VAL A 118 -12.11 -5.56 9.57
N VAL A 119 -13.01 -6.52 9.37
CA VAL A 119 -14.32 -6.56 10.01
C VAL A 119 -14.33 -7.74 10.98
N VAL A 120 -14.40 -7.43 12.27
CA VAL A 120 -14.47 -8.42 13.33
C VAL A 120 -15.93 -8.74 13.61
N LEU A 121 -16.32 -10.00 13.46
CA LEU A 121 -17.73 -10.39 13.46
C LEU A 121 -17.98 -11.61 14.38
N PRO A 122 -18.56 -11.41 15.58
CA PRO A 122 -19.02 -12.50 16.44
C PRO A 122 -19.96 -13.45 15.70
N GLY A 123 -19.78 -14.75 15.90
CA GLY A 123 -20.59 -15.76 15.21
C GLY A 123 -22.09 -15.64 15.48
N ASP A 124 -22.49 -15.26 16.70
CA ASP A 124 -23.90 -15.06 17.05
C ASP A 124 -24.49 -13.80 16.41
N VAL A 125 -23.69 -12.74 16.22
CA VAL A 125 -24.10 -11.53 15.50
C VAL A 125 -24.24 -11.80 14.01
N ALA A 126 -23.33 -12.60 13.42
CA ALA A 126 -23.39 -13.01 12.01
C ALA A 126 -24.68 -13.76 11.63
N LEU A 127 -25.30 -14.44 12.60
CA LEU A 127 -26.53 -15.21 12.42
C LEU A 127 -27.82 -14.39 12.62
N LYS A 128 -27.71 -13.15 13.13
CA LYS A 128 -28.88 -12.26 13.28
C LYS A 128 -29.26 -11.66 11.93
N ALA A 129 -30.51 -11.24 11.82
CA ALA A 129 -30.99 -10.54 10.63
C ALA A 129 -30.23 -9.21 10.45
N ALA A 130 -29.73 -8.98 9.24
CA ALA A 130 -29.23 -7.66 8.86
C ALA A 130 -30.40 -6.65 8.81
N PRO A 131 -30.14 -5.33 8.95
CA PRO A 131 -31.17 -4.31 8.86
C PRO A 131 -31.92 -4.38 7.52
N GLU A 132 -33.25 -4.36 7.55
CA GLU A 132 -34.09 -4.45 6.34
C GLU A 132 -33.85 -3.30 5.34
N SER A 133 -33.42 -2.14 5.83
CA SER A 133 -33.08 -0.97 5.03
C SER A 133 -31.68 -1.02 4.41
N ALA A 134 -30.88 -2.04 4.70
CA ALA A 134 -29.53 -2.17 4.18
C ALA A 134 -29.54 -2.48 2.68
N SER A 135 -28.73 -1.74 1.91
CA SER A 135 -28.49 -2.03 0.50
C SER A 135 -27.22 -2.85 0.33
N SER A 136 -27.31 -3.91 -0.48
CA SER A 136 -26.14 -4.69 -0.92
C SER A 136 -25.53 -4.17 -2.23
N HIS A 137 -26.15 -3.16 -2.86
CA HIS A 137 -25.63 -2.57 -4.08
C HIS A 137 -24.32 -1.82 -3.81
N TRP A 138 -23.27 -2.18 -4.53
CA TRP A 138 -21.98 -1.51 -4.45
C TRP A 138 -21.75 -0.61 -5.67
N TYR A 139 -21.49 0.67 -5.40
CA TYR A 139 -21.03 1.61 -6.42
C TYR A 139 -19.50 1.61 -6.46
N HIS A 140 -18.94 1.22 -7.61
CA HIS A 140 -17.50 1.26 -7.87
C HIS A 140 -17.05 2.70 -8.15
N ALA A 141 -16.58 3.39 -7.10
CA ALA A 141 -16.04 4.73 -7.24
C ALA A 141 -14.65 4.69 -7.88
N PRO A 142 -14.42 5.36 -9.03
CA PRO A 142 -13.08 5.46 -9.60
C PRO A 142 -12.16 6.29 -8.71
N LEU A 143 -10.85 6.05 -8.80
CA LEU A 143 -9.87 6.92 -8.15
C LEU A 143 -9.94 8.34 -8.74
N PRO A 144 -9.86 9.38 -7.91
CA PRO A 144 -9.81 10.74 -8.41
C PRO A 144 -8.50 10.98 -9.17
N THR A 145 -8.55 11.88 -10.16
CA THR A 145 -7.33 12.44 -10.73
C THR A 145 -6.73 13.42 -9.71
N VAL A 146 -5.52 13.13 -9.24
CA VAL A 146 -4.80 13.97 -8.28
C VAL A 146 -3.56 14.53 -8.96
N THR A 147 -3.55 15.85 -9.18
CA THR A 147 -2.41 16.57 -9.74
C THR A 147 -2.03 17.76 -8.85
N PRO A 148 -0.74 18.12 -8.71
CA PRO A 148 -0.34 19.33 -8.01
C PRO A 148 -0.94 20.59 -8.65
N ALA A 149 -1.08 21.66 -7.86
CA ALA A 149 -1.52 22.96 -8.37
C ALA A 149 -0.53 23.49 -9.42
N GLU A 150 -1.03 24.23 -10.41
CA GLU A 150 -0.23 24.73 -11.53
C GLU A 150 0.98 25.56 -11.07
N GLU A 151 0.81 26.37 -10.03
CA GLU A 151 1.89 27.17 -9.46
C GLU A 151 3.04 26.31 -8.94
N GLU A 152 2.74 25.18 -8.29
CA GLU A 152 3.75 24.23 -7.81
C GLU A 152 4.45 23.51 -8.96
N LEU A 153 3.71 23.20 -10.04
CA LEU A 153 4.30 22.64 -11.26
C LEU A 153 5.26 23.63 -11.93
N ARG A 154 4.91 24.92 -11.99
CA ARG A 154 5.80 25.98 -12.51
C ARG A 154 7.06 26.12 -11.67
N LYS A 155 6.94 26.08 -10.33
CA LYS A 155 8.08 26.09 -9.40
C LYS A 155 8.99 24.88 -9.61
N LEU A 156 8.42 23.68 -9.74
CA LEU A 156 9.18 22.45 -10.00
C LEU A 156 9.91 22.53 -11.35
N ALA A 157 9.24 22.98 -12.41
CA ALA A 157 9.85 23.15 -13.72
C ALA A 157 11.01 24.17 -13.69
N GLN A 158 10.85 25.28 -12.94
CA GLN A 158 11.92 26.27 -12.76
C GLN A 158 13.10 25.67 -11.99
N LEU A 159 12.86 24.90 -10.93
CA LEU A 159 13.91 24.21 -10.18
C LEU A 159 14.70 23.28 -11.09
N ILE A 160 14.01 22.40 -11.82
CA ILE A 160 14.61 21.45 -12.78
C ILE A 160 15.46 22.19 -13.83
N ARG A 161 14.96 23.33 -14.35
CA ARG A 161 15.66 24.12 -15.38
C ARG A 161 17.03 24.63 -14.91
N TYR A 162 17.20 24.91 -13.62
CA TYR A 162 18.46 25.40 -13.05
C TYR A 162 19.26 24.30 -12.34
N SER A 163 18.79 23.06 -12.36
CA SER A 163 19.52 21.91 -11.83
C SER A 163 20.52 21.37 -12.85
N SER A 164 21.60 20.79 -12.35
CA SER A 164 22.53 19.93 -13.09
C SER A 164 22.50 18.54 -12.48
N ASN A 165 23.08 17.54 -13.14
CA ASN A 165 23.23 16.17 -12.62
C ASN A 165 21.93 15.65 -11.97
N ILE A 166 20.83 15.66 -12.73
CA ILE A 166 19.51 15.26 -12.24
C ILE A 166 19.42 13.74 -12.32
N ALA A 167 19.00 13.09 -11.24
CA ALA A 167 18.66 11.67 -11.24
C ALA A 167 17.22 11.46 -10.78
N LEU A 168 16.57 10.42 -11.30
CA LEU A 168 15.23 9.99 -10.89
C LEU A 168 15.36 8.71 -10.05
N MET A 169 14.63 8.64 -8.94
CA MET A 169 14.46 7.41 -8.16
C MET A 169 12.98 7.02 -8.20
N CYS A 170 12.68 5.97 -8.96
CA CYS A 170 11.32 5.56 -9.31
C CYS A 170 10.89 4.32 -8.55
N GLY A 171 9.63 4.27 -8.10
CA GLY A 171 9.05 3.12 -7.38
C GLY A 171 7.79 2.58 -8.04
N SER A 172 7.05 1.75 -7.31
CA SER A 172 5.78 1.15 -7.81
C SER A 172 4.69 2.18 -8.10
N GLY A 173 4.78 3.40 -7.54
CA GLY A 173 3.87 4.49 -7.88
C GLY A 173 4.02 5.01 -9.31
N CYS A 174 5.02 4.54 -10.07
CA CYS A 174 5.13 4.78 -11.51
C CYS A 174 4.33 3.77 -12.36
N ALA A 175 3.63 2.80 -11.75
CA ALA A 175 2.78 1.87 -12.47
C ALA A 175 1.75 2.62 -13.34
N GLY A 176 1.67 2.24 -14.62
CA GLY A 176 0.78 2.87 -15.60
C GLY A 176 1.29 4.21 -16.17
N ALA A 177 2.46 4.70 -15.77
CA ALA A 177 3.03 5.98 -16.21
C ALA A 177 4.41 5.81 -16.90
N HIS A 178 4.65 4.66 -17.53
CA HIS A 178 5.94 4.32 -18.13
C HIS A 178 6.32 5.27 -19.27
N GLN A 179 5.38 5.55 -20.18
CA GLN A 179 5.63 6.44 -21.31
C GLN A 179 5.98 7.85 -20.83
N GLU A 180 5.19 8.42 -19.92
CA GLU A 180 5.41 9.75 -19.36
C GLU A 180 6.74 9.82 -18.61
N LEU A 181 7.10 8.76 -17.88
CA LEU A 181 8.36 8.67 -17.17
C LEU A 181 9.56 8.70 -18.13
N VAL A 182 9.53 7.88 -19.17
CA VAL A 182 10.62 7.81 -20.17
C VAL A 182 10.72 9.12 -20.95
N GLU A 183 9.59 9.72 -21.36
CA GLU A 183 9.57 11.03 -22.03
C GLU A 183 10.12 12.14 -21.13
N PHE A 184 9.75 12.12 -19.85
CA PHE A 184 10.25 13.09 -18.87
C PHE A 184 11.76 12.97 -18.68
N ALA A 185 12.27 11.74 -18.47
CA ALA A 185 13.70 11.45 -18.36
C ALA A 185 14.46 11.87 -19.63
N ALA A 186 13.90 11.60 -20.81
CA ALA A 186 14.46 12.00 -22.09
C ALA A 186 14.59 13.51 -22.25
N LYS A 187 13.60 14.25 -21.77
CA LYS A 187 13.54 15.71 -21.90
C LYS A 187 14.58 16.40 -21.01
N ILE A 188 14.78 15.90 -19.80
CA ILE A 188 15.73 16.48 -18.83
C ILE A 188 17.09 15.77 -18.82
N LYS A 189 17.25 14.73 -19.63
CA LYS A 189 18.46 13.88 -19.72
C LYS A 189 18.87 13.28 -18.37
N ALA A 190 17.88 12.83 -17.59
CA ALA A 190 18.13 12.24 -16.28
C ALA A 190 18.17 10.71 -16.34
N PRO A 191 19.22 10.05 -15.80
CA PRO A 191 19.18 8.61 -15.55
C PRO A 191 18.13 8.25 -14.49
N ILE A 192 17.56 7.05 -14.63
CA ILE A 192 16.55 6.46 -13.76
C ILE A 192 17.19 5.33 -12.95
N VAL A 193 17.14 5.47 -11.63
CA VAL A 193 17.32 4.36 -10.68
C VAL A 193 15.93 3.91 -10.25
N HIS A 194 15.71 2.60 -10.14
CA HIS A 194 14.42 2.08 -9.64
C HIS A 194 14.56 1.37 -8.30
N ALA A 195 13.52 1.47 -7.48
CA ALA A 195 13.34 0.63 -6.29
C ALA A 195 12.86 -0.77 -6.72
N LEU A 196 13.03 -1.76 -5.85
CA LEU A 196 12.67 -3.16 -6.15
C LEU A 196 11.22 -3.31 -6.64
N ARG A 197 10.25 -2.74 -5.91
CA ARG A 197 8.83 -2.78 -6.29
C ARG A 197 8.50 -1.97 -7.56
N GLY A 198 9.42 -1.12 -8.02
CA GLY A 198 9.27 -0.40 -9.29
C GLY A 198 9.78 -1.18 -10.49
N LYS A 199 10.56 -2.25 -10.30
CA LYS A 199 11.27 -2.99 -11.36
C LYS A 199 10.35 -3.36 -12.53
N GLU A 200 9.23 -4.03 -12.24
CA GLU A 200 8.28 -4.51 -13.25
C GLU A 200 7.60 -3.37 -14.04
N HIS A 201 7.62 -2.14 -13.52
CA HIS A 201 6.95 -0.98 -14.13
C HIS A 201 7.91 0.01 -14.79
N VAL A 202 9.22 -0.09 -14.53
CA VAL A 202 10.20 0.96 -14.86
C VAL A 202 11.35 0.48 -15.73
N GLU A 203 11.83 -0.75 -15.54
CA GLU A 203 13.12 -1.18 -16.10
C GLU A 203 13.05 -1.54 -17.61
N TYR A 204 11.92 -2.09 -18.07
CA TYR A 204 11.77 -2.49 -19.47
C TYR A 204 11.67 -1.27 -20.40
N ASP A 205 12.13 -1.39 -21.64
CA ASP A 205 12.06 -0.36 -22.69
C ASP A 205 12.46 1.06 -22.23
N ASN A 206 13.40 1.13 -21.29
CA ASN A 206 13.82 2.38 -20.65
C ASN A 206 15.31 2.64 -20.91
N PRO A 207 15.66 3.48 -21.91
CA PRO A 207 17.06 3.77 -22.25
C PRO A 207 17.77 4.63 -21.19
N TYR A 208 17.05 5.10 -20.18
CA TYR A 208 17.60 5.87 -19.06
C TYR A 208 17.79 5.03 -17.80
N ASP A 209 17.36 3.76 -17.81
CA ASP A 209 17.52 2.88 -16.66
C ASP A 209 19.01 2.60 -16.39
N VAL A 210 19.40 2.74 -15.13
CA VAL A 210 20.75 2.40 -14.65
C VAL A 210 20.71 1.36 -13.54
N GLY A 211 19.62 0.59 -13.45
CA GLY A 211 19.38 -0.45 -12.48
C GLY A 211 18.95 0.04 -11.09
N MET A 212 19.09 -0.85 -10.12
CA MET A 212 18.75 -0.61 -8.71
C MET A 212 19.96 -0.21 -7.87
N THR A 213 19.71 0.32 -6.68
CA THR A 213 20.70 0.50 -5.60
C THR A 213 20.36 -0.36 -4.38
N GLY A 214 21.13 -0.26 -3.29
CA GLY A 214 20.98 -1.05 -2.08
C GLY A 214 21.82 -2.33 -2.08
N LEU A 215 21.69 -3.14 -1.03
CA LEU A 215 22.51 -4.34 -0.82
C LEU A 215 22.38 -5.39 -1.93
N ILE A 216 21.22 -5.42 -2.60
CA ILE A 216 20.91 -6.35 -3.70
C ILE A 216 20.86 -5.65 -5.07
N GLY A 217 21.32 -4.39 -5.14
CA GLY A 217 21.37 -3.59 -6.36
C GLY A 217 22.74 -3.61 -7.01
N PHE A 218 22.99 -2.61 -7.87
CA PHE A 218 24.24 -2.43 -8.59
C PHE A 218 24.92 -1.12 -8.21
N SER A 219 26.23 -1.04 -8.42
CA SER A 219 27.02 0.16 -8.13
C SER A 219 26.60 1.37 -8.97
N SER A 220 26.08 1.15 -10.18
CA SER A 220 25.57 2.20 -11.07
C SER A 220 24.48 3.03 -10.41
N GLY A 221 23.44 2.40 -9.86
CA GLY A 221 22.36 3.10 -9.17
C GLY A 221 22.85 3.89 -7.96
N PHE A 222 23.75 3.31 -7.17
CA PHE A 222 24.36 3.99 -6.02
C PHE A 222 25.15 5.24 -6.43
N HIS A 223 26.07 5.13 -7.39
CA HIS A 223 26.88 6.26 -7.83
C HIS A 223 26.06 7.32 -8.55
N THR A 224 25.07 6.94 -9.36
CA THR A 224 24.14 7.89 -9.98
C THR A 224 23.42 8.73 -8.92
N MET A 225 22.89 8.11 -7.85
CA MET A 225 22.22 8.83 -6.77
C MET A 225 23.18 9.72 -5.96
N MET A 226 24.36 9.22 -5.63
CA MET A 226 25.32 9.95 -4.79
C MET A 226 26.00 11.12 -5.51
N ASN A 227 26.11 11.04 -6.84
CA ASN A 227 26.69 12.09 -7.67
C ASN A 227 25.63 13.04 -8.24
N ALA A 228 24.34 12.81 -7.97
CA ALA A 228 23.28 13.70 -8.39
C ALA A 228 23.28 14.99 -7.54
N ASP A 229 23.22 16.15 -8.21
CA ASP A 229 22.98 17.43 -7.53
C ASP A 229 21.50 17.63 -7.23
N THR A 230 20.62 16.98 -7.99
CA THR A 230 19.18 16.99 -7.80
C THR A 230 18.64 15.56 -7.96
N LEU A 231 18.02 15.04 -6.90
CA LEU A 231 17.37 13.74 -6.90
C LEU A 231 15.85 13.93 -6.81
N ILE A 232 15.11 13.43 -7.80
CA ILE A 232 13.65 13.48 -7.82
C ILE A 232 13.11 12.09 -7.48
N LEU A 233 12.31 12.01 -6.40
CA LEU A 233 11.67 10.78 -5.97
C LEU A 233 10.27 10.68 -6.59
N LEU A 234 10.02 9.63 -7.38
CA LEU A 234 8.75 9.42 -8.07
C LEU A 234 8.11 8.13 -7.57
N GLY A 235 6.98 8.26 -6.85
CA GLY A 235 6.15 7.12 -6.45
C GLY A 235 6.90 6.03 -5.66
N THR A 236 7.82 6.42 -4.77
CA THR A 236 8.74 5.48 -4.12
C THR A 236 8.74 5.61 -2.59
N GLN A 237 8.85 4.46 -1.92
CA GLN A 237 9.09 4.35 -0.48
C GLN A 237 10.44 3.66 -0.21
N PHE A 238 11.44 3.90 -1.06
CA PHE A 238 12.77 3.29 -0.89
C PHE A 238 13.33 3.57 0.53
N PRO A 239 13.54 2.52 1.35
CA PRO A 239 13.65 2.70 2.79
C PRO A 239 15.06 3.05 3.29
N LEU A 240 16.09 2.90 2.44
CA LEU A 240 17.48 3.04 2.85
C LEU A 240 17.90 4.52 2.82
N SER A 241 17.47 5.27 3.83
CA SER A 241 17.76 6.70 3.99
C SER A 241 19.26 7.05 3.96
N ARG A 242 20.13 6.12 4.38
CA ARG A 242 21.60 6.27 4.33
C ARG A 242 22.17 6.29 2.91
N LEU A 243 21.43 5.77 1.93
CA LEU A 243 21.81 5.75 0.52
C LEU A 243 21.18 6.91 -0.26
N LEU A 244 20.49 7.83 0.42
CA LEU A 244 20.10 9.10 -0.16
C LEU A 244 21.28 10.08 -0.06
N PRO A 245 21.49 10.94 -1.07
CA PRO A 245 22.59 11.91 -1.06
C PRO A 245 22.49 12.84 0.16
N ASN A 246 23.39 12.63 1.13
CA ASN A 246 23.59 13.52 2.26
C ASN A 246 24.72 14.50 1.93
N ARG A 247 24.39 15.75 1.59
CA ARG A 247 25.40 16.80 1.39
C ARG A 247 26.20 17.15 2.65
N ARG A 248 25.78 16.71 3.85
CA ARG A 248 26.43 17.08 5.12
C ARG A 248 27.78 16.41 5.39
N GLU A 249 28.02 15.20 4.87
CA GLU A 249 29.26 14.46 5.19
C GLU A 249 30.37 14.64 4.14
N ASN A 250 30.02 14.98 2.89
CA ASN A 250 31.00 14.99 1.80
C ASN A 250 31.58 16.38 1.46
N TYR A 251 30.92 17.49 1.82
CA TYR A 251 31.42 18.85 1.57
C TYR A 251 30.88 19.87 2.61
N PRO A 252 31.64 20.22 3.67
CA PRO A 252 31.16 21.12 4.73
C PRO A 252 30.89 22.57 4.29
N ASP A 253 31.35 22.99 3.09
CA ASP A 253 31.39 24.41 2.67
C ASP A 253 30.46 24.81 1.51
N ARG A 254 29.40 24.05 1.19
CA ARG A 254 28.45 24.48 0.13
C ARG A 254 27.02 24.68 0.67
N HIS A 255 26.49 25.87 0.41
CA HIS A 255 25.14 26.31 0.77
C HIS A 255 24.04 25.30 0.39
N GLN A 256 23.06 25.16 1.31
CA GLN A 256 22.00 24.16 1.32
C GLN A 256 21.01 24.26 0.15
N PRO A 257 20.58 23.15 -0.47
CA PRO A 257 19.27 23.03 -1.10
C PRO A 257 18.24 22.46 -0.12
N ARG A 258 17.02 23.01 -0.16
CA ARG A 258 15.87 22.55 0.66
C ARG A 258 15.39 21.19 0.18
N GLN A 259 15.42 20.19 1.06
CA GLN A 259 14.72 18.92 0.84
C GLN A 259 13.22 19.13 1.06
N HIS A 260 12.42 18.98 0.01
CA HIS A 260 10.96 18.92 0.12
C HIS A 260 10.52 17.46 0.17
N ARG A 261 10.34 16.93 1.38
CA ARG A 261 9.55 15.72 1.61
C ARG A 261 8.10 16.14 1.79
N ARG A 262 7.22 15.67 0.91
CA ARG A 262 5.80 15.48 1.25
C ARG A 262 5.51 14.00 1.09
N THR A 263 5.38 13.33 2.23
CA THR A 263 4.72 12.04 2.32
C THR A 263 3.25 12.24 1.96
N GLN A 264 2.78 11.54 0.94
CA GLN A 264 1.38 11.12 0.86
C GLN A 264 1.32 9.70 1.38
#